data_AF-A0A2E5JLJ3-F1
#
_entry.id   AF-A0A2E5JLJ3-F1
#
_cell.length_a   1.000
_cell.length_b   1.000
_cell.length_c   1.000
_cell.angle_alpha   90.00
_cell.angle_beta   90.00
_cell.angle_gamma   90.00
#
_symmetry.space_group_name_H-M   'P 1'
#
loop_
_entity.id
_entity.type
_entity.pdbx_description
1 polymer ?
#
loop_
_entity_poly.entity_id
_entity_poly.type
_entity_poly.pdbx_seq_one_letter_code
_entity_poly.pdbx_strand_id
1 'polypeptide(L)'
;MVYSKFFRVSVWLLTSILFLLYPLQSSFSQAREHSTRTSISPCGNPNTQLENLTGFFEYKWKATYFDLGPVQKDNWIKHYGFEDRDIALVRVFQSPAQPTLAVVAARRFQNFLDGKLLVDVFCIILAEKNAPVRSYEPEELEQILLGPGSDT
;
A
#
# COMPACT_ATOMS: atom_id res chain seq x y z
N MET A 1 39.75 -33.66 33.30
CA MET A 1 39.75 -35.00 33.94
C MET A 1 38.83 -34.87 35.15
N VAL A 2 37.70 -35.55 35.26
CA VAL A 2 37.54 -37.01 35.40
C VAL A 2 36.17 -37.44 34.85
N TYR A 3 36.17 -38.63 34.27
CA TYR A 3 35.07 -39.39 33.69
C TYR A 3 34.00 -39.85 34.69
N SER A 4 32.77 -40.03 34.21
CA SER A 4 31.94 -41.22 34.48
C SER A 4 30.95 -41.36 33.32
N LYS A 5 31.01 -42.35 32.40
CA LYS A 5 30.81 -43.82 32.55
C LYS A 5 29.49 -44.13 33.27
N PHE A 6 28.61 -45.05 32.88
CA PHE A 6 28.38 -46.00 31.78
C PHE A 6 27.01 -46.68 32.13
N PHE A 7 26.26 -47.21 31.16
CA PHE A 7 25.51 -48.51 31.14
C PHE A 7 24.25 -48.40 30.26
N ARG A 8 24.24 -48.98 29.05
CA ARG A 8 23.99 -50.40 28.65
C ARG A 8 22.48 -50.69 28.46
N VAL A 9 22.02 -50.79 27.20
CA VAL A 9 21.88 -52.01 26.34
C VAL A 9 20.64 -52.84 26.68
N SER A 10 19.77 -53.07 25.68
CA SER A 10 19.07 -54.33 25.29
C SER A 10 17.97 -53.95 24.26
N VAL A 11 18.04 -54.25 22.95
CA VAL A 11 17.99 -55.53 22.20
C VAL A 11 16.59 -56.18 22.23
N TRP A 12 16.21 -56.77 21.08
CA TRP A 12 15.02 -57.60 20.72
C TRP A 12 13.93 -56.81 19.94
N LEU A 13 13.86 -56.78 18.59
CA LEU A 13 13.63 -57.80 17.54
C LEU A 13 12.25 -58.48 17.56
N LEU A 14 11.60 -58.46 16.37
CA LEU A 14 10.52 -59.33 15.85
C LEU A 14 9.10 -58.95 16.34
N THR A 15 8.03 -58.96 15.54
CA THR A 15 7.72 -59.75 14.33
C THR A 15 6.48 -59.19 13.64
N SER A 16 6.44 -59.36 12.33
CA SER A 16 5.31 -59.21 11.39
C SER A 16 3.95 -59.71 11.91
N ILE A 17 2.85 -59.05 11.52
CA ILE A 17 1.52 -59.68 11.34
C ILE A 17 0.63 -58.82 10.41
N LEU A 18 0.13 -59.52 9.39
CA LEU A 18 -1.10 -59.35 8.60
C LEU A 18 -1.34 -58.07 7.75
N PHE A 19 -1.02 -58.24 6.47
CA PHE A 19 -1.94 -57.98 5.36
C PHE A 19 -3.37 -58.47 5.67
N LEU A 20 -4.34 -57.57 5.79
CA LEU A 20 -5.74 -57.84 5.46
C LEU A 20 -6.39 -56.58 4.86
N LEU A 21 -6.67 -56.69 3.56
CA LEU A 21 -7.91 -56.28 2.89
C LEU A 21 -8.50 -54.92 3.24
N TYR A 22 -8.39 -53.93 2.34
CA TYR A 22 -9.50 -53.06 1.92
C TYR A 22 -9.13 -52.31 0.62
N PRO A 23 -9.76 -52.60 -0.53
CA PRO A 23 -9.92 -51.62 -1.58
C PRO A 23 -11.38 -51.18 -1.59
N LEU A 24 -11.68 -49.94 -1.19
CA LEU A 24 -12.96 -49.32 -1.54
C LEU A 24 -12.81 -47.79 -1.57
N GLN A 25 -12.83 -47.29 -2.80
CA GLN A 25 -13.50 -46.07 -3.26
C GLN A 25 -13.65 -44.92 -2.25
N SER A 26 -13.17 -43.73 -2.63
CA SER A 26 -14.09 -42.69 -3.11
C SER A 26 -13.35 -41.40 -3.43
N SER A 27 -13.74 -40.84 -4.57
CA SER A 27 -13.78 -39.40 -4.83
C SER A 27 -12.46 -38.66 -4.66
N PHE A 28 -11.73 -38.56 -5.77
CA PHE A 28 -10.93 -37.38 -6.06
C PHE A 28 -11.89 -36.17 -5.97
N SER A 29 -12.01 -35.59 -4.76
CA SER A 29 -12.44 -34.21 -4.63
C SER A 29 -11.40 -33.44 -5.40
N GLN A 30 -11.76 -33.07 -6.62
CA GLN A 30 -11.15 -31.98 -7.35
C GLN A 30 -11.28 -30.79 -6.39
N ALA A 31 -10.25 -30.63 -5.55
CA ALA A 31 -10.03 -29.42 -4.80
C ALA A 31 -10.09 -28.35 -5.88
N ARG A 32 -11.20 -27.62 -5.92
CA ARG A 32 -11.23 -26.33 -6.57
C ARG A 32 -10.13 -25.59 -5.85
N GLU A 33 -8.96 -25.59 -6.47
CA GLU A 33 -7.94 -24.59 -6.32
C GLU A 33 -8.64 -23.31 -6.78
N HIS A 34 -9.48 -22.77 -5.90
CA HIS A 34 -9.85 -21.37 -5.91
C HIS A 34 -8.53 -20.70 -5.55
N SER A 35 -7.65 -20.63 -6.54
CA SER A 35 -6.55 -19.69 -6.57
C SER A 35 -7.24 -18.38 -6.21
N THR A 36 -7.07 -17.98 -4.95
CA THR A 36 -7.24 -16.60 -4.52
C THR A 36 -6.28 -15.84 -5.39
N ARG A 37 -6.72 -15.50 -6.61
CA ARG A 37 -6.13 -14.47 -7.43
C ARG A 37 -6.28 -13.25 -6.54
N THR A 38 -5.24 -12.97 -5.77
CA THR A 38 -5.08 -11.74 -5.04
C THR A 38 -5.28 -10.68 -6.09
N SER A 39 -6.46 -10.06 -6.07
CA SER A 39 -6.82 -8.99 -6.99
C SER A 39 -5.66 -8.00 -6.95
N ILE A 40 -4.92 -7.90 -8.05
CA ILE A 40 -3.81 -6.96 -8.15
C ILE A 40 -4.46 -5.58 -8.09
N SER A 41 -4.23 -4.85 -7.01
CA SER A 41 -4.76 -3.50 -6.88
C SER A 41 -4.25 -2.65 -8.04
N PRO A 42 -5.06 -1.73 -8.60
CA PRO A 42 -4.64 -0.84 -9.68
C PRO A 42 -3.35 -0.06 -9.37
N CYS A 43 -3.09 0.21 -8.10
CA CYS A 43 -1.90 0.90 -7.62
C CYS A 43 -0.78 -0.06 -7.13
N GLY A 44 -0.89 -1.36 -7.40
CA GLY A 44 -0.02 -2.41 -6.88
C GLY A 44 -0.33 -2.81 -5.44
N ASN A 45 -0.70 -1.85 -4.59
CA ASN A 45 -1.12 -2.07 -3.20
C ASN A 45 -2.41 -1.27 -2.91
N PRO A 46 -3.47 -1.87 -2.32
CA PRO A 46 -4.69 -1.15 -1.98
C PRO A 46 -4.46 0.06 -1.05
N ASN A 47 -3.46 0.02 -0.17
CA ASN A 47 -3.11 1.13 0.73
C ASN A 47 -2.45 2.32 0.00
N THR A 48 -2.20 2.20 -1.29
CA THR A 48 -1.63 3.28 -2.13
C THR A 48 -2.68 3.98 -3.00
N GLN A 49 -3.95 3.61 -2.87
CA GLN A 49 -5.04 4.39 -3.45
C GLN A 49 -5.34 5.60 -2.57
N LEU A 50 -5.39 6.79 -3.19
CA LEU A 50 -5.62 8.05 -2.48
C LEU A 50 -6.93 8.06 -1.68
N GLU A 51 -7.96 7.41 -2.19
CA GLU A 51 -9.27 7.33 -1.54
C GLU A 51 -9.20 6.62 -0.17
N ASN A 52 -8.43 5.53 -0.09
CA ASN A 52 -8.26 4.79 1.16
C ASN A 52 -7.50 5.63 2.21
N LEU A 53 -6.48 6.37 1.77
CA LEU A 53 -5.76 7.30 2.63
C LEU A 53 -6.66 8.46 3.08
N THR A 54 -7.49 8.97 2.17
CA THR A 54 -8.46 10.05 2.44
C THR A 54 -9.43 9.61 3.54
N GLY A 55 -10.10 8.47 3.38
CA GLY A 55 -11.02 7.95 4.39
C GLY A 55 -10.34 7.67 5.73
N PHE A 56 -9.09 7.20 5.72
CA PHE A 56 -8.31 7.04 6.95
C PHE A 56 -8.06 8.38 7.66
N PHE A 57 -7.69 9.43 6.92
CA PHE A 57 -7.39 10.75 7.47
C PHE A 57 -8.64 11.42 8.06
N GLU A 58 -9.76 11.34 7.35
CA GLU A 58 -11.07 11.82 7.81
C GLU A 58 -11.51 11.08 9.08
N TYR A 59 -11.39 9.75 9.10
CA TYR A 59 -11.81 8.94 10.26
C TYR A 59 -10.93 9.20 11.48
N LYS A 60 -9.60 9.10 11.31
CA LYS A 60 -8.62 9.09 12.40
C LYS A 60 -8.37 10.48 12.97
N TRP A 61 -8.28 11.48 12.12
CA TRP A 61 -7.89 12.84 12.50
C TRP A 61 -8.98 13.89 12.29
N LYS A 62 -10.18 13.49 11.85
CA LYS A 62 -11.24 14.44 11.46
C LYS A 62 -10.73 15.46 10.45
N ALA A 63 -9.84 15.01 9.57
CA ALA A 63 -9.23 15.88 8.59
C ALA A 63 -10.26 16.29 7.53
N THR A 64 -10.20 17.53 7.08
CA THR A 64 -10.77 17.98 5.82
C THR A 64 -9.66 18.01 4.76
N TYR A 65 -10.04 18.09 3.48
CA TYR A 65 -9.06 18.19 2.41
C TYR A 65 -9.54 19.10 1.29
N PHE A 66 -8.57 19.59 0.51
CA PHE A 66 -8.79 20.23 -0.77
C PHE A 66 -7.70 19.82 -1.75
N ASP A 67 -8.00 19.89 -3.03
CA ASP A 67 -7.04 19.60 -4.10
C ASP A 67 -6.48 20.92 -4.64
N LEU A 68 -5.16 20.98 -4.86
CA LEU A 68 -4.51 22.16 -5.41
C LEU A 68 -5.05 22.47 -6.81
N GLY A 69 -5.29 23.76 -7.08
CA GLY A 69 -5.60 24.20 -8.43
C GLY A 69 -4.42 24.00 -9.39
N PRO A 70 -4.63 24.08 -10.72
CA PRO A 70 -3.58 23.81 -11.71
C PRO A 70 -2.29 24.60 -11.48
N VAL A 71 -2.39 25.91 -11.22
CA VAL A 71 -1.23 26.79 -10.98
C VAL A 71 -0.48 26.41 -9.70
N GLN A 72 -1.20 26.21 -8.60
CA GLN A 72 -0.61 25.82 -7.31
C GLN A 72 0.07 24.45 -7.40
N LYS A 73 -0.55 23.50 -8.10
CA LYS A 73 0.02 22.18 -8.36
C LYS A 73 1.31 22.30 -9.16
N ASP A 74 1.33 23.09 -10.23
CA ASP A 74 2.52 23.28 -11.07
C ASP A 74 3.67 23.95 -10.29
N ASN A 75 3.36 24.93 -9.45
CA ASN A 75 4.35 25.56 -8.57
C ASN A 75 4.94 24.56 -7.58
N TRP A 76 4.10 23.73 -6.96
CA TRP A 76 4.52 22.67 -6.05
C TRP A 76 5.40 21.62 -6.75
N ILE A 77 5.03 21.19 -7.96
CA ILE A 77 5.80 20.24 -8.78
C ILE A 77 7.19 20.81 -9.10
N LYS A 78 7.27 22.07 -9.54
CA LYS A 78 8.53 22.74 -9.88
C LYS A 78 9.44 22.93 -8.68
N HIS A 79 8.87 23.30 -7.54
CA HIS A 79 9.65 23.48 -6.30
C HIS A 79 10.44 22.21 -5.92
N TYR A 80 9.85 21.02 -6.18
CA TYR A 80 10.47 19.74 -5.84
C TYR A 80 11.15 19.01 -7.01
N GLY A 81 11.10 19.56 -8.22
CA GLY A 81 11.66 18.90 -9.40
C GLY A 81 10.92 17.59 -9.75
N PHE A 82 9.59 17.59 -9.69
CA PHE A 82 8.75 16.40 -9.95
C PHE A 82 8.07 16.42 -11.32
N GLU A 83 8.58 17.20 -12.27
CA GLU A 83 8.00 17.38 -13.60
C GLU A 83 7.90 16.06 -14.40
N ASP A 84 8.77 15.09 -14.09
CA ASP A 84 8.82 13.79 -14.75
C ASP A 84 7.93 12.72 -14.10
N ARG A 85 7.15 13.06 -13.05
CA ARG A 85 6.43 12.08 -12.21
C ARG A 85 4.95 11.86 -12.54
N ASP A 86 4.44 12.48 -13.61
CA ASP A 86 3.04 12.35 -14.04
C ASP A 86 2.02 12.62 -12.92
N ILE A 87 2.24 13.71 -12.17
CA ILE A 87 1.38 14.09 -11.04
C ILE A 87 0.07 14.70 -11.57
N ALA A 88 -0.99 13.91 -11.46
CA ALA A 88 -2.33 14.33 -11.84
C ALA A 88 -2.95 15.25 -10.78
N LEU A 89 -2.73 14.95 -9.50
CA LEU A 89 -3.40 15.59 -8.37
C LEU A 89 -2.45 15.77 -7.17
N VAL A 90 -2.60 16.87 -6.46
CA VAL A 90 -1.97 17.11 -5.15
C VAL A 90 -3.05 17.50 -4.16
N ARG A 91 -3.24 16.68 -3.12
CA ARG A 91 -4.24 16.85 -2.07
C ARG A 91 -3.60 17.37 -0.80
N VAL A 92 -4.20 18.38 -0.20
CA VAL A 92 -3.82 18.94 1.08
C VAL A 92 -4.85 18.56 2.11
N PHE A 93 -4.39 17.97 3.22
CA PHE A 93 -5.20 17.59 4.37
C PHE A 93 -4.92 18.54 5.53
N GLN A 94 -5.99 18.96 6.20
CA GLN A 94 -5.94 19.79 7.40
C GLN A 94 -6.76 19.11 8.50
N SER A 95 -6.24 19.06 9.73
CA SER A 95 -6.96 18.51 10.88
C SER A 95 -6.98 19.52 12.03
N PRO A 96 -8.08 19.65 12.77
CA PRO A 96 -8.10 20.48 13.99
C PRO A 96 -7.19 19.94 15.09
N ALA A 97 -6.73 18.68 14.99
CA ALA A 97 -5.86 18.03 15.97
C ALA A 97 -4.37 18.11 15.60
N GLN A 98 -4.01 18.68 14.45
CA GLN A 98 -2.63 18.77 13.97
C GLN A 98 -2.33 20.20 13.51
N PRO A 99 -1.23 20.82 13.98
CA PRO A 99 -0.86 22.18 13.55
C PRO A 99 -0.37 22.22 12.09
N THR A 100 0.23 21.12 11.61
CA THR A 100 0.78 21.00 10.26
C THR A 100 -0.25 20.50 9.26
N LEU A 101 -0.07 20.89 8.00
CA LEU A 101 -0.77 20.34 6.84
C LEU A 101 -0.08 19.06 6.36
N ALA A 102 -0.85 18.13 5.81
CA ALA A 102 -0.33 16.93 5.17
C ALA A 102 -0.64 16.96 3.67
N VAL A 103 0.38 16.84 2.82
CA VAL A 103 0.26 16.93 1.37
C VAL A 103 0.61 15.60 0.73
N VAL A 104 -0.25 15.16 -0.20
CA VAL A 104 -0.15 13.89 -0.90
C VAL A 104 -0.26 14.14 -2.40
N ALA A 105 0.73 13.67 -3.16
CA ALA A 105 0.69 13.69 -4.62
C ALA A 105 0.20 12.34 -5.16
N ALA A 106 -0.53 12.36 -6.26
CA ALA A 106 -1.02 11.15 -6.91
C ALA A 106 -0.99 11.24 -8.43
N ARG A 107 -0.70 10.11 -9.07
CA ARG A 107 -0.93 9.89 -10.52
C ARG A 107 -2.31 9.29 -10.73
N ARG A 108 -2.87 9.49 -11.92
CA ARG A 108 -4.13 8.86 -12.32
C ARG A 108 -3.82 7.52 -12.99
N PHE A 109 -4.51 6.47 -12.58
CA PHE A 109 -4.50 5.19 -13.27
C PHE A 109 -5.88 4.95 -13.87
N GLN A 110 -5.90 4.65 -15.17
CA GLN A 110 -7.11 4.31 -15.89
C GLN A 110 -6.95 2.99 -16.61
N ASN A 111 -7.99 2.14 -16.56
CA ASN A 111 -8.07 0.90 -17.32
C ASN A 111 -9.35 0.88 -18.15
N PHE A 112 -9.28 0.33 -19.35
CA PHE A 112 -10.37 0.28 -20.31
C PHE A 112 -10.62 -1.16 -20.75
N LEU A 113 -11.89 -1.54 -20.87
CA LEU A 113 -12.33 -2.82 -21.44
C LEU A 113 -13.31 -2.52 -22.58
N ASP A 114 -13.00 -3.02 -23.78
CA ASP A 114 -13.79 -2.76 -25.00
C ASP A 114 -14.06 -1.27 -25.25
N GLY A 115 -13.04 -0.43 -25.04
CA GLY A 115 -13.11 1.02 -25.21
C GLY A 115 -13.89 1.76 -24.11
N LYS A 116 -14.42 1.05 -23.10
CA LYS A 116 -15.13 1.64 -21.96
C LYS A 116 -14.22 1.74 -20.75
N LEU A 117 -14.27 2.88 -20.06
CA LEU A 117 -13.55 3.09 -18.81
C LEU A 117 -14.08 2.11 -17.75
N LEU A 118 -13.19 1.28 -17.22
CA LEU A 118 -13.51 0.25 -16.23
C LEU A 118 -13.00 0.63 -14.83
N VAL A 119 -11.80 1.20 -14.77
CA VAL A 119 -11.16 1.63 -13.52
C VAL A 119 -10.61 3.03 -13.73
N ASP A 120 -10.85 3.90 -12.76
CA ASP A 120 -10.29 5.25 -12.70
C ASP A 120 -9.98 5.58 -11.25
N VAL A 121 -8.69 5.54 -10.89
CA VAL A 121 -8.26 5.75 -9.50
C VAL A 121 -7.00 6.62 -9.44
N PHE A 122 -6.79 7.26 -8.29
CA PHE A 122 -5.57 8.00 -8.00
C PHE A 122 -4.62 7.16 -7.15
N CYS A 123 -3.41 6.95 -7.65
CA CYS A 123 -2.35 6.21 -6.98
C CYS A 123 -1.32 7.16 -6.38
N ILE A 124 -1.09 7.03 -5.08
CA ILE A 124 -0.17 7.88 -4.32
C ILE A 124 1.26 7.71 -4.85
N ILE A 125 1.92 8.85 -5.04
CA ILE A 125 3.36 8.94 -5.35
C ILE A 125 4.09 9.32 -4.06
N LEU A 126 5.30 8.79 -3.89
CA LEU A 126 6.16 9.17 -2.77
C LEU A 126 6.64 10.62 -2.94
N ALA A 127 6.22 11.49 -2.03
CA ALA A 127 6.61 12.90 -1.99
C ALA A 127 8.02 13.10 -1.42
N GLU A 128 8.53 12.11 -0.66
CA GLU A 128 9.90 12.07 -0.16
C GLU A 128 10.49 10.67 -0.32
N LYS A 129 11.78 10.50 0.04
CA LYS A 129 12.42 9.19 0.04
C LYS A 129 11.69 8.26 1.02
N ASN A 130 10.78 7.45 0.48
CA ASN A 130 9.92 6.49 1.18
C ASN A 130 8.75 7.05 1.99
N ALA A 131 8.35 8.32 1.81
CA ALA A 131 7.17 8.88 2.49
C ALA A 131 6.05 9.21 1.49
N PRO A 132 4.82 8.68 1.66
CA PRO A 132 3.66 9.00 0.82
C PRO A 132 3.05 10.37 1.14
N VAL A 133 3.42 10.96 2.28
CA VAL A 133 2.88 12.20 2.82
C VAL A 133 4.06 13.11 3.14
N ARG A 134 3.95 14.39 2.79
CA ARG A 134 4.87 15.44 3.24
C ARG A 134 4.12 16.41 4.14
N SER A 135 4.70 16.72 5.29
CA SER A 135 4.13 17.66 6.26
C SER A 135 4.65 19.07 6.03
N TYR A 136 3.81 20.06 6.28
CA TYR A 136 4.14 21.49 6.12
C TYR A 136 3.58 22.30 7.27
N GLU A 137 4.31 23.34 7.66
CA GLU A 137 3.67 24.48 8.30
C GLU A 137 2.82 25.24 7.26
N PRO A 138 1.66 25.82 7.64
CA PRO A 138 0.79 26.49 6.68
C PRO A 138 1.48 27.57 5.84
N GLU A 139 2.31 28.40 6.48
CA GLU A 139 3.04 29.50 5.83
C GLU A 139 4.09 28.98 4.83
N GLU A 140 4.76 27.87 5.15
CA GLU A 140 5.73 27.23 4.26
C GLU A 140 5.04 26.73 2.99
N LEU A 141 3.90 26.04 3.13
CA LEU A 141 3.16 25.58 1.97
C LEU A 141 2.68 26.77 1.13
N GLU A 142 2.14 27.81 1.75
CA GLU A 142 1.66 29.00 1.04
C GLU A 142 2.75 29.64 0.18
N GLN A 143 3.96 29.82 0.71
CA GLN A 143 5.11 30.34 -0.05
C GLN A 143 5.44 29.48 -1.27
N ILE A 144 5.40 28.16 -1.14
CA ILE A 144 5.62 27.24 -2.26
C ILE A 144 4.52 27.37 -3.31
N LEU A 145 3.26 27.46 -2.88
CA LEU A 145 2.10 27.52 -3.77
C LEU A 145 2.01 28.84 -4.55
N LEU A 146 2.50 29.94 -3.98
CA LEU A 146 2.57 31.24 -4.64
C LEU A 146 3.62 31.26 -5.78
N GLY A 147 4.67 30.44 -5.66
CA GLY A 147 5.71 30.31 -6.68
C GLY A 147 6.74 31.46 -6.65
N PRO A 148 7.82 31.36 -7.48
CA PRO A 148 8.87 32.37 -7.51
C PRO A 148 8.35 33.72 -8.02
N GLY A 149 8.53 34.78 -7.22
CA GLY A 149 8.13 36.16 -7.55
C GLY A 149 6.94 36.70 -6.76
N SER A 150 6.48 35.99 -5.73
CA SER A 150 5.41 36.43 -4.83
C SER A 150 5.93 37.09 -3.55
N ASP A 151 6.85 38.04 -3.70
CA ASP A 151 7.17 38.96 -2.60
C ASP A 151 6.14 40.11 -2.66
N THR A 152 5.14 40.06 -1.78
CA THR A 152 4.32 41.24 -1.40
C THR A 152 4.61 41.63 0.03
#